data_AF-A0A1F5RYM8-F1
#
_entry.id   AF-A0A1F5RYM8-F1
#
_cell.length_a   1.000
_cell.length_b   1.000
_cell.length_c   1.000
_cell.angle_alpha   90.00
_cell.angle_beta   90.00
_cell.angle_gamma   90.00
#
_symmetry.space_group_name_H-M   'P 1'
#
loop_
_entity.id
_entity.type
_entity.pdbx_description
1 polymer ?
#
loop_
_entity_poly.entity_id
_entity_poly.type
_entity_poly.pdbx_seq_one_letter_code
_entity_poly.pdbx_strand_id
1 'polypeptide(L)'
;MSKVEDVLAIIGAVRNQTAETSSNSKYTSALVKGLSNVTNEVKEAINTFVTYGTPTTKVLGAGERAGVVNSYKAAFGKVPSNETEWSDTIKIGNGRWPTERSQTSEDRATVSFKTIYKRDPNRTNSHDDAAVTVMAYGLRPADRNLNSEKAAIKSFKAIYGKNPTTATNWDAVRAIAYSGATR
;
A
#
# COMPACT_ATOMS: atom_id res chain seq x y z
N MET A 1 8.69 11.83 -13.60
CA MET A 1 8.36 10.47 -14.04
C MET A 1 8.41 10.44 -15.55
N SER A 2 8.96 9.35 -16.10
CA SER A 2 8.97 9.06 -17.53
C SER A 2 7.54 9.02 -18.10
N LYS A 3 7.37 9.31 -19.38
CA LYS A 3 6.04 9.28 -20.03
C LYS A 3 5.50 7.85 -20.01
N VAL A 4 4.19 7.67 -20.25
CA VAL A 4 3.54 6.35 -20.26
C VAL A 4 4.30 5.37 -21.15
N GLU A 5 4.78 5.85 -22.28
CA GLU A 5 5.56 5.12 -23.27
C GLU A 5 6.86 4.54 -22.69
N ASP A 6 7.55 5.29 -21.82
CA ASP A 6 8.79 4.84 -21.19
C ASP A 6 8.52 3.72 -20.17
N VAL A 7 7.43 3.82 -19.40
CA VAL A 7 7.02 2.76 -18.46
C VAL A 7 6.67 1.48 -19.23
N LEU A 8 5.89 1.62 -20.31
CA LEU A 8 5.50 0.51 -21.18
C LEU A 8 6.70 -0.18 -21.82
N ALA A 9 7.70 0.57 -22.27
CA ALA A 9 8.94 0.04 -22.82
C ALA A 9 9.71 -0.80 -21.78
N ILE A 10 9.83 -0.31 -20.55
CA ILE A 10 10.54 -1.00 -19.45
C ILE A 10 9.87 -2.34 -19.10
N ILE A 11 8.53 -2.39 -19.11
CA ILE A 11 7.78 -3.59 -18.73
C ILE A 11 7.46 -4.51 -19.91
N GLY A 12 7.77 -4.11 -21.15
CA GLY A 12 7.45 -4.83 -22.37
C GLY A 12 5.95 -4.91 -22.66
N ALA A 13 5.18 -3.88 -22.33
CA ALA A 13 3.74 -3.83 -22.54
C ALA A 13 3.35 -2.91 -23.70
N VAL A 14 2.21 -3.20 -24.32
CA VAL A 14 1.60 -2.33 -25.34
C VAL A 14 0.52 -1.48 -24.67
N ARG A 15 0.45 -0.21 -25.09
CA ARG A 15 -0.55 0.74 -24.58
C ARG A 15 -1.97 0.23 -24.82
N ASN A 16 -2.81 0.35 -23.81
CA ASN A 16 -4.20 -0.13 -23.82
C ASN A 16 -5.11 0.95 -23.22
N GLN A 17 -5.65 1.80 -24.09
CA GLN A 17 -6.48 2.94 -23.70
C GLN A 17 -7.78 2.51 -23.01
N THR A 18 -8.35 1.36 -23.36
CA THR A 18 -9.54 0.81 -22.71
C THR A 18 -9.24 0.44 -21.25
N ALA A 19 -8.08 -0.16 -20.99
CA ALA A 19 -7.62 -0.47 -19.64
C ALA A 19 -7.27 0.79 -18.84
N GLU A 20 -6.66 1.79 -19.47
CA GLU A 20 -6.39 3.11 -18.86
C GLU A 20 -7.71 3.80 -18.46
N THR A 21 -8.71 3.80 -19.34
CA THR A 21 -10.03 4.42 -19.07
C THR A 21 -10.76 3.68 -17.95
N SER A 22 -10.70 2.35 -17.95
CA SER A 22 -11.30 1.50 -16.91
C SER A 22 -10.62 1.71 -15.55
N SER A 23 -9.29 1.80 -15.52
CA SER A 23 -8.53 2.06 -14.30
C SER A 23 -8.78 3.47 -13.77
N ASN A 24 -8.90 4.45 -14.68
CA ASN A 24 -9.14 5.83 -14.29
C ASN A 24 -10.50 6.02 -13.62
N SER A 25 -11.55 5.48 -14.24
CA SER A 25 -12.91 5.55 -13.72
C SER A 25 -13.09 4.75 -12.43
N LYS A 26 -12.49 3.56 -12.34
CA LYS A 26 -12.64 2.67 -11.18
C LYS A 26 -11.79 3.06 -9.98
N TYR A 27 -10.60 3.60 -10.20
CA TYR A 27 -9.61 3.81 -9.14
C TYR A 27 -9.02 5.23 -9.11
N THR A 28 -8.36 5.68 -10.18
CA THR A 28 -7.55 6.91 -10.17
C THR A 28 -8.35 8.14 -9.77
N SER A 29 -9.57 8.29 -10.29
CA SER A 29 -10.45 9.42 -9.96
C SER A 29 -10.78 9.49 -8.47
N ALA A 30 -10.99 8.33 -7.83
CA ALA A 30 -11.24 8.26 -6.39
C ALA A 30 -9.98 8.53 -5.56
N LEU A 31 -8.81 8.08 -6.02
CA LEU A 31 -7.52 8.31 -5.35
C LEU A 31 -7.19 9.80 -5.25
N VAL A 32 -7.45 10.56 -6.30
CA VAL A 32 -7.14 12.01 -6.34
C VAL A 32 -8.28 12.89 -5.81
N LYS A 33 -9.46 12.31 -5.55
CA LYS A 33 -10.61 13.04 -5.02
C LYS A 33 -10.26 13.72 -3.68
N GLY A 34 -10.64 14.99 -3.57
CA GLY A 34 -10.44 15.81 -2.37
C GLY A 34 -9.03 16.38 -2.20
N LEU A 35 -8.09 16.09 -3.11
CA LEU A 35 -6.77 16.70 -3.11
C LEU A 35 -6.76 17.95 -3.99
N SER A 36 -6.28 19.07 -3.44
CA SER A 36 -6.03 20.29 -4.21
C SER A 36 -4.80 20.15 -5.10
N ASN A 37 -4.80 20.81 -6.26
CA ASN A 37 -3.62 20.98 -7.12
C ASN A 37 -2.97 19.70 -7.68
N VAL A 38 -3.74 18.61 -7.83
CA VAL A 38 -3.24 17.42 -8.54
C VAL A 38 -3.23 17.70 -10.04
N THR A 39 -2.03 17.82 -10.61
CA THR A 39 -1.84 18.09 -12.04
C THR A 39 -2.27 16.90 -12.91
N ASN A 40 -2.43 17.12 -14.22
CA ASN A 40 -2.80 16.06 -15.14
C ASN A 40 -1.69 15.03 -15.28
N GLU A 41 -0.44 15.45 -15.21
CA GLU A 41 0.75 14.59 -15.25
C GLU A 41 0.77 13.65 -14.04
N VAL A 42 0.40 14.13 -12.84
CA VAL A 42 0.30 13.28 -11.65
C VAL A 42 -0.85 12.27 -11.79
N LYS A 43 -2.01 12.69 -12.32
CA LYS A 43 -3.13 11.77 -12.58
C LYS A 43 -2.75 10.69 -13.60
N GLU A 44 -2.05 11.06 -14.67
CA GLU A 44 -1.58 10.15 -15.70
C GLU A 44 -0.57 9.16 -15.14
N ALA A 45 0.41 9.63 -14.35
CA ALA A 45 1.37 8.78 -13.65
C ALA A 45 0.69 7.74 -12.74
N ILE A 46 -0.31 8.16 -11.96
CA ILE A 46 -1.10 7.24 -11.13
C ILE A 46 -1.87 6.25 -11.99
N ASN A 47 -2.54 6.72 -13.04
CA ASN A 47 -3.33 5.84 -13.89
C ASN A 47 -2.45 4.80 -14.58
N THR A 48 -1.26 5.19 -15.04
CA THR A 48 -0.27 4.31 -15.65
C THR A 48 0.22 3.26 -14.66
N PHE A 49 0.60 3.67 -13.44
CA PHE A 49 1.00 2.73 -12.40
C PHE A 49 -0.14 1.76 -12.02
N VAL A 50 -1.37 2.26 -11.86
CA VAL A 50 -2.54 1.42 -11.54
C VAL A 50 -2.83 0.44 -12.69
N THR A 51 -2.73 0.87 -13.94
CA THR A 51 -3.06 0.06 -15.13
C THR A 51 -1.98 -0.98 -15.41
N TYR A 52 -0.70 -0.61 -15.31
CA TYR A 52 0.42 -1.42 -15.80
C TYR A 52 1.40 -1.86 -14.71
N GLY A 53 1.60 -1.01 -13.70
CA GLY A 53 2.61 -1.22 -12.67
C GLY A 53 4.04 -1.01 -13.18
N THR A 54 4.98 -1.59 -12.46
CA THR A 54 6.42 -1.62 -12.74
C THR A 54 6.87 -3.08 -12.90
N PRO A 55 8.12 -3.37 -13.32
CA PRO A 55 8.59 -4.75 -13.42
C PRO A 55 8.37 -5.60 -12.16
N THR A 56 8.42 -4.97 -10.99
CA THR A 56 8.27 -5.63 -9.68
C THR A 56 6.84 -5.59 -9.12
N THR A 57 5.99 -4.68 -9.59
CA THR A 57 4.60 -4.54 -9.10
C THR A 57 3.55 -5.03 -10.09
N LYS A 58 3.92 -5.42 -11.32
CA LYS A 58 3.00 -6.00 -12.32
C LYS A 58 2.33 -7.29 -11.84
N VAL A 59 2.94 -8.00 -10.89
CA VAL A 59 2.38 -9.19 -10.22
C VAL A 59 1.15 -8.85 -9.37
N LEU A 60 1.04 -7.61 -8.90
CA LEU A 60 -0.14 -7.11 -8.22
C LEU A 60 -1.21 -6.77 -9.25
N GLY A 61 -2.47 -7.16 -9.04
CA GLY A 61 -3.58 -6.71 -9.88
C GLY A 61 -3.80 -5.19 -9.77
N ALA A 62 -4.50 -4.59 -10.74
CA ALA A 62 -4.75 -3.14 -10.77
C ALA A 62 -5.39 -2.59 -9.47
N GLY A 63 -6.31 -3.36 -8.86
CA GLY A 63 -6.90 -2.99 -7.58
C GLY A 63 -5.90 -2.96 -6.42
N GLU A 64 -4.96 -3.91 -6.38
CA GLU A 64 -3.89 -3.92 -5.37
C GLU A 64 -2.90 -2.76 -5.61
N ARG A 65 -2.57 -2.45 -6.87
CA ARG A 65 -1.74 -1.27 -7.21
C ARG A 65 -2.42 0.04 -6.83
N ALA A 66 -3.72 0.18 -7.08
CA ALA A 66 -4.50 1.31 -6.57
C ALA A 66 -4.48 1.35 -5.03
N GLY A 67 -4.55 0.19 -4.37
CA GLY A 67 -4.39 0.05 -2.93
C GLY A 67 -3.03 0.53 -2.43
N VAL A 68 -1.94 0.31 -3.17
CA VAL A 68 -0.59 0.81 -2.84
C VAL A 68 -0.55 2.34 -2.88
N VAL A 69 -1.10 2.96 -3.93
CA VAL A 69 -1.19 4.43 -4.02
C VAL A 69 -2.08 4.98 -2.89
N ASN A 70 -3.17 4.29 -2.56
CA ASN A 70 -4.02 4.68 -1.44
C ASN A 70 -3.29 4.56 -0.09
N SER A 71 -2.45 3.54 0.11
CA SER A 71 -1.62 3.42 1.31
C SER A 71 -0.66 4.59 1.44
N TYR A 72 0.02 4.98 0.34
CA TYR A 72 0.88 6.17 0.31
C TYR A 72 0.07 7.43 0.68
N LYS A 73 -1.10 7.64 0.06
CA LYS A 73 -2.00 8.75 0.39
C LYS A 73 -2.43 8.76 1.85
N ALA A 74 -2.79 7.60 2.41
CA ALA A 74 -3.23 7.48 3.80
C ALA A 74 -2.10 7.73 4.80
N ALA A 75 -0.85 7.49 4.40
CA ALA A 75 0.33 7.71 5.21
C ALA A 75 0.80 9.18 5.17
N PHE A 76 0.80 9.81 4.00
CA PHE A 76 1.44 11.11 3.78
C PHE A 76 0.46 12.25 3.46
N GLY A 77 -0.84 11.98 3.32
CA GLY A 77 -1.86 12.98 3.00
C GLY A 77 -1.82 13.50 1.57
N LYS A 78 -0.92 12.97 0.73
CA LYS A 78 -0.68 13.35 -0.68
C LYS A 78 -0.53 12.10 -1.54
N VAL A 79 -0.80 12.22 -2.84
CA VAL A 79 -0.44 11.18 -3.83
C VAL A 79 0.99 11.40 -4.31
N PRO A 80 1.70 10.35 -4.77
CA PRO A 80 3.06 10.50 -5.26
C PRO A 80 3.10 11.37 -6.52
N SER A 81 3.98 12.37 -6.49
CA SER A 81 4.08 13.44 -7.48
C SER A 81 5.51 13.64 -8.01
N ASN A 82 6.51 13.17 -7.28
CA ASN A 82 7.93 13.21 -7.69
C ASN A 82 8.60 11.83 -7.56
N GLU A 83 9.85 11.73 -8.03
CA GLU A 83 10.57 10.46 -8.13
C GLU A 83 10.80 9.78 -6.78
N THR A 84 11.09 10.54 -5.72
CA THR A 84 11.27 10.02 -4.37
C THR A 84 9.98 9.41 -3.84
N GLU A 85 8.85 10.10 -4.03
CA GLU A 85 7.53 9.63 -3.59
C GLU A 85 7.09 8.39 -4.38
N TRP A 86 7.43 8.33 -5.67
CA TRP A 86 7.19 7.15 -6.50
C TRP A 86 8.08 5.97 -6.11
N SER A 87 9.35 6.22 -5.77
CA SER A 87 10.25 5.21 -5.22
C SER A 87 9.66 4.59 -3.95
N ASP A 88 9.17 5.43 -3.04
CA ASP A 88 8.54 4.97 -1.80
C ASP A 88 7.21 4.23 -2.05
N THR A 89 6.41 4.69 -3.00
CA THR A 89 5.18 3.99 -3.43
C THR A 89 5.50 2.60 -3.97
N ILE A 90 6.55 2.47 -4.79
CA ILE A 90 7.00 1.17 -5.32
C ILE A 90 7.56 0.30 -4.19
N LYS A 91 8.31 0.86 -3.24
CA LYS A 91 8.78 0.13 -2.05
C LYS A 91 7.61 -0.46 -1.25
N ILE A 92 6.57 0.34 -0.98
CA ILE A 92 5.34 -0.13 -0.31
C ILE A 92 4.72 -1.33 -1.05
N GLY A 93 4.60 -1.24 -2.38
CA GLY A 93 4.10 -2.32 -3.22
C GLY A 93 4.96 -3.58 -3.23
N ASN A 94 6.24 -3.47 -2.85
CA ASN A 94 7.21 -4.57 -2.77
C ASN A 94 7.48 -5.04 -1.33
N GLY A 95 6.71 -4.55 -0.35
CA GLY A 95 6.92 -4.90 1.06
C GLY A 95 8.15 -4.28 1.69
N ARG A 96 8.76 -3.29 1.02
CA ARG A 96 9.94 -2.57 1.48
C ARG A 96 9.53 -1.28 2.17
N TRP A 97 10.34 -0.85 3.12
CA TRP A 97 10.03 0.34 3.90
C TRP A 97 10.19 1.59 3.03
N PRO A 98 9.26 2.54 3.11
CA PRO A 98 9.47 3.84 2.49
C PRO A 98 10.65 4.56 3.17
N THR A 99 11.25 5.50 2.43
CA THR A 99 12.32 6.36 2.93
C THR A 99 11.74 7.49 3.79
N GLU A 100 10.63 8.08 3.35
CA GLU A 100 9.88 9.07 4.12
C GLU A 100 9.16 8.39 5.29
N ARG A 101 9.26 9.00 6.48
CA ARG A 101 8.52 8.56 7.67
C ARG A 101 7.36 9.50 7.96
N SER A 102 6.24 8.94 8.38
CA SER A 102 5.05 9.66 8.83
C SER A 102 4.78 9.33 10.28
N GLN A 103 5.18 10.21 11.20
CA GLN A 103 4.97 10.01 12.63
C GLN A 103 3.48 9.78 12.95
N THR A 104 2.59 10.59 12.35
CA THR A 104 1.14 10.43 12.50
C THR A 104 0.64 9.04 12.10
N SER A 105 1.22 8.43 11.06
CA SER A 105 0.82 7.10 10.62
C SER A 105 1.39 6.00 11.52
N GLU A 106 2.62 6.20 12.00
CA GLU A 106 3.24 5.28 12.96
C GLU A 106 2.59 5.32 14.34
N ASP A 107 2.12 6.48 14.79
CA ASP A 107 1.35 6.63 16.03
C ASP A 107 0.02 5.88 15.93
N ARG A 108 -0.68 6.04 14.80
CA ARG A 108 -1.92 5.30 14.50
C ARG A 108 -1.66 3.79 14.46
N ALA A 109 -0.58 3.37 13.83
CA ALA A 109 -0.17 1.96 13.77
C ALA A 109 0.21 1.42 15.16
N THR A 110 0.80 2.24 16.03
CA THR A 110 1.11 1.88 17.41
C THR A 110 -0.13 1.60 18.24
N VAL A 111 -1.22 2.36 18.05
CA VAL A 111 -2.52 2.06 18.67
C VAL A 111 -3.06 0.70 18.22
N SER A 112 -2.98 0.41 16.92
CA SER A 112 -3.36 -0.90 16.38
C SER A 112 -2.47 -2.03 16.91
N PHE A 113 -1.16 -1.80 17.00
CA PHE A 113 -0.20 -2.74 17.57
C PHE A 113 -0.59 -3.12 19.00
N LYS A 114 -0.82 -2.14 19.88
CA LYS A 114 -1.26 -2.38 21.27
C LYS A 114 -2.56 -3.18 21.32
N THR A 115 -3.49 -2.89 20.42
CA THR A 115 -4.76 -3.61 20.34
C THR A 115 -4.56 -5.09 19.99
N ILE A 116 -3.69 -5.36 19.02
CA ILE A 116 -3.42 -6.70 18.49
C ILE A 116 -2.55 -7.51 19.43
N TYR A 117 -1.44 -6.92 19.91
CA TYR A 117 -0.37 -7.60 20.63
C TYR A 117 -0.41 -7.37 22.14
N LYS A 118 -1.31 -6.54 22.67
CA LYS A 118 -1.54 -6.31 24.11
C LYS A 118 -0.35 -5.74 24.89
N ARG A 119 0.60 -5.11 24.19
CA ARG A 119 1.78 -4.45 24.73
C ARG A 119 2.25 -3.30 23.83
N ASP A 120 3.15 -2.46 24.34
CA ASP A 120 3.86 -1.47 23.53
C ASP A 120 4.80 -2.15 22.51
N PRO A 121 4.95 -1.59 21.29
CA PRO A 121 5.93 -2.08 20.33
C PRO A 121 7.35 -1.72 20.76
N ASN A 122 8.25 -2.70 20.74
CA ASN A 122 9.68 -2.44 20.84
C ASN A 122 10.25 -2.23 19.43
N ARG A 123 10.44 -0.98 19.00
CA ARG A 123 10.94 -0.65 17.65
C ARG A 123 12.38 -1.10 17.37
N THR A 124 13.13 -1.59 18.35
CA THR A 124 14.44 -2.24 18.12
C THR A 124 14.31 -3.73 17.83
N ASN A 125 13.16 -4.33 18.13
CA ASN A 125 12.82 -5.68 17.70
C ASN A 125 12.29 -5.64 16.26
N SER A 126 12.89 -6.45 15.37
CA SER A 126 12.57 -6.44 13.95
C SER A 126 11.12 -6.83 13.63
N HIS A 127 10.52 -7.71 14.43
CA HIS A 127 9.14 -8.15 14.23
C HIS A 127 8.12 -7.09 14.65
N ASP A 128 8.36 -6.43 15.78
CA ASP A 128 7.53 -5.33 16.24
C ASP A 128 7.62 -4.14 15.28
N ASP A 129 8.83 -3.79 14.85
CA ASP A 129 9.04 -2.71 13.90
C ASP A 129 8.40 -3.03 12.54
N ALA A 130 8.51 -4.28 12.08
CA ALA A 130 7.79 -4.75 10.90
C ALA A 130 6.27 -4.63 11.08
N ALA A 131 5.70 -4.99 12.23
CA ALA A 131 4.27 -4.89 12.47
C ALA A 131 3.79 -3.44 12.40
N VAL A 132 4.48 -2.53 13.09
CA VAL A 132 4.14 -1.10 13.07
C VAL A 132 4.29 -0.54 11.66
N THR A 133 5.38 -0.85 10.97
CA THR A 133 5.65 -0.33 9.62
C THR A 133 4.65 -0.87 8.59
N VAL A 134 4.30 -2.16 8.65
CA VAL A 134 3.27 -2.76 7.78
C VAL A 134 1.93 -2.08 7.99
N MET A 135 1.53 -1.81 9.23
CA MET A 135 0.27 -1.11 9.51
C MET A 135 0.30 0.38 9.14
N ALA A 136 1.44 1.04 9.30
CA ALA A 136 1.57 2.48 9.04
C ALA A 136 1.52 2.79 7.54
N TYR A 137 2.19 1.96 6.73
CA TYR A 137 2.40 2.25 5.31
C TYR A 137 1.70 1.26 4.38
N GLY A 138 1.00 0.25 4.92
CA GLY A 138 0.30 -0.76 4.15
C GLY A 138 1.24 -1.57 3.25
N LEU A 139 2.34 -2.07 3.79
CA LEU A 139 3.31 -2.86 3.04
C LEU A 139 2.67 -4.15 2.49
N ARG A 140 2.94 -4.49 1.22
CA ARG A 140 2.47 -5.73 0.60
C ARG A 140 3.51 -6.84 0.75
N PRO A 141 3.14 -8.07 1.14
CA PRO A 141 4.11 -9.16 1.25
C PRO A 141 4.73 -9.45 -0.12
N ALA A 142 6.05 -9.67 -0.16
CA ALA A 142 6.72 -10.10 -1.39
C ALA A 142 6.23 -11.49 -1.82
N ASP A 143 6.15 -12.42 -0.85
CA ASP A 143 5.64 -13.78 -1.05
C ASP A 143 4.29 -13.95 -0.35
N ARG A 144 3.22 -13.89 -1.14
CA ARG A 144 1.86 -13.98 -0.62
C ARG A 144 1.51 -15.41 -0.21
N ASN A 145 1.29 -15.61 1.10
CA ASN A 145 0.80 -16.87 1.68
C ASN A 145 -0.68 -16.77 2.09
N LEU A 146 -1.56 -17.40 1.30
CA LEU A 146 -3.02 -17.38 1.54
C LEU A 146 -3.44 -18.08 2.83
N ASN A 147 -2.67 -19.07 3.30
CA ASN A 147 -2.96 -19.75 4.57
C ASN A 147 -2.68 -18.82 5.76
N SER A 148 -1.57 -18.08 5.72
CA SER A 148 -1.26 -17.04 6.71
C SER A 148 -2.30 -15.93 6.71
N GLU A 149 -2.73 -15.45 5.54
CA GLU A 149 -3.80 -14.44 5.45
C GLU A 149 -5.12 -14.96 6.02
N LYS A 150 -5.51 -16.21 5.71
CA LYS A 150 -6.73 -16.82 6.25
C LYS A 150 -6.69 -16.94 7.77
N ALA A 151 -5.54 -17.32 8.34
CA ALA A 151 -5.35 -17.36 9.79
C ALA A 151 -5.39 -15.95 10.40
N ALA A 152 -4.73 -14.98 9.78
CA ALA A 152 -4.71 -13.59 10.22
C ALA A 152 -6.09 -12.93 10.18
N ILE A 153 -6.93 -13.25 9.19
CA ILE A 153 -8.33 -12.78 9.14
C ILE A 153 -9.12 -13.33 10.33
N LYS A 154 -8.93 -14.61 10.70
CA LYS A 154 -9.59 -15.17 11.90
C LYS A 154 -9.14 -14.45 13.16
N SER A 155 -7.84 -14.21 13.32
CA SER A 155 -7.29 -13.44 14.44
C SER A 155 -7.84 -12.02 14.45
N PHE A 156 -7.85 -11.31 13.33
CA PHE A 156 -8.44 -9.97 13.21
C PHE A 156 -9.89 -9.95 13.67
N LYS A 157 -10.71 -10.91 13.21
CA LYS A 157 -12.12 -11.02 13.62
C LYS A 157 -12.26 -11.25 15.12
N ALA A 158 -11.43 -12.10 15.71
CA ALA A 158 -11.44 -12.35 17.15
C ALA A 158 -11.03 -11.10 17.96
N ILE A 159 -10.14 -10.26 17.40
CA ILE A 159 -9.62 -9.06 18.06
C ILE A 159 -10.60 -7.88 17.97
N TYR A 160 -11.16 -7.66 16.77
CA TYR A 160 -11.94 -6.47 16.45
C TYR A 160 -13.45 -6.72 16.34
N GLY A 161 -13.90 -7.97 16.43
CA GLY A 161 -15.32 -8.34 16.34
C GLY A 161 -15.96 -8.11 14.97
N LYS A 162 -15.17 -7.84 13.92
CA LYS A 162 -15.67 -7.50 12.57
C LYS A 162 -14.76 -8.05 11.46
N ASN A 163 -15.30 -8.13 10.25
CA ASN A 163 -14.49 -8.45 9.06
C ASN A 163 -13.60 -7.26 8.65
N PRO A 164 -12.44 -7.49 8.03
CA PRO A 164 -11.64 -6.42 7.45
C PRO A 164 -12.33 -5.87 6.20
N THR A 165 -12.73 -4.60 6.22
CA THR A 165 -13.45 -3.93 5.12
C THR A 165 -12.79 -2.64 4.67
N THR A 166 -11.94 -2.04 5.50
CA THR A 166 -11.18 -0.81 5.17
C THR A 166 -9.71 -1.15 4.89
N ALA A 167 -8.99 -0.25 4.22
CA ALA A 167 -7.55 -0.41 3.96
C ALA A 167 -6.76 -0.66 5.27
N THR A 168 -7.01 0.15 6.30
CA THR A 168 -6.36 -0.01 7.61
C THR A 168 -6.66 -1.36 8.29
N ASN A 169 -7.88 -1.90 8.10
CA ASN A 169 -8.17 -3.25 8.62
C ASN A 169 -7.33 -4.30 7.88
N TRP A 170 -7.16 -4.17 6.56
CA TRP A 170 -6.32 -5.06 5.78
C TRP A 170 -4.83 -4.92 6.11
N ASP A 171 -4.35 -3.72 6.44
CA ASP A 171 -2.98 -3.51 6.89
C ASP A 171 -2.72 -4.17 8.25
N ALA A 172 -3.69 -4.12 9.17
CA ALA A 172 -3.66 -4.89 10.42
C ALA A 172 -3.62 -6.41 10.17
N VAL A 173 -4.43 -6.92 9.22
CA VAL A 173 -4.38 -8.34 8.81
C VAL A 173 -3.00 -8.70 8.27
N ARG A 174 -2.40 -7.87 7.41
CA ARG A 174 -1.05 -8.11 6.88
C ARG A 174 0.00 -8.11 7.99
N ALA A 175 -0.09 -7.20 8.96
CA ALA A 175 0.83 -7.21 10.10
C ALA A 175 0.71 -8.49 10.93
N ILE A 176 -0.52 -8.95 11.21
CA ILE A 176 -0.75 -10.23 11.89
C ILE A 176 -0.16 -11.41 11.09
N ALA A 177 -0.30 -11.40 9.77
CA ALA A 177 0.14 -12.50 8.92
C ALA A 177 1.65 -12.57 8.71
N TYR A 178 2.33 -11.41 8.62
CA TYR A 178 3.68 -11.35 8.05
C TYR A 178 4.74 -10.67 8.92
N SER A 179 4.37 -9.95 10.00
CA SER A 179 5.38 -9.26 10.82
C SER A 179 6.22 -10.19 11.68
N GLY A 180 5.66 -11.34 12.08
CA GLY A 180 6.24 -12.23 13.09
C GLY A 180 6.09 -11.72 14.53
N ALA A 181 5.46 -10.56 14.77
CA ALA A 181 5.25 -10.06 16.11
C ALA A 181 4.28 -10.96 16.88
N THR A 182 4.53 -11.13 18.17
CA THR A 182 3.71 -11.95 19.06
C THR A 182 3.09 -11.12 20.17
N ARG A 183 1.95 -11.61 20.64
CA ARG A 183 1.30 -11.12 21.86
C ARG A 183 2.20 -11.31 23.06
#